data_AF-A0A0S9CJK7-F1
#
_entry.id   AF-A0A0S9CJK7-F1
#
_cell.length_a   1.000
_cell.length_b   1.000
_cell.length_c   1.000
_cell.angle_alpha   90.00
_cell.angle_beta   90.00
_cell.angle_gamma   90.00
#
_symmetry.space_group_name_H-M   'P 1'
#
loop_
_entity.id
_entity.type
_entity.pdbx_description
1 polymer ?
#
loop_
_entity_poly.entity_id
_entity_poly.type
_entity_poly.pdbx_seq_one_letter_code
_entity_poly.pdbx_strand_id
1 'polypeptide(L)' 'MPAPDFATEIAELERGLGSGVARIESEGESVTYRGVGDITKALGYFRQRAAETPATYNGSGTTLAAYDPN' A
#
# COMPACT_ATOMS: atom_id res chain seq x y z
N MET A 1 15.81 2.24 1.01
CA MET A 1 14.92 1.06 1.01
C MET A 1 13.95 1.24 -0.14
N PRO A 2 13.71 0.22 -1.00
CA PRO A 2 12.67 0.31 -2.02
C PRO A 2 11.33 0.62 -1.34
N ALA A 3 10.46 1.38 -2.02
CA ALA A 3 9.14 1.73 -1.50
C ALA A 3 8.41 0.45 -1.00
N PRO A 4 7.63 0.51 0.09
CA PRO A 4 6.79 -0.60 0.47
C PRO A 4 5.82 -0.86 -0.68
N ASP A 5 6.10 -1.90 -1.45
CA ASP A 5 5.32 -2.26 -2.61
C ASP A 5 4.11 -3.06 -2.12
N PHE A 6 3.04 -2.34 -1.76
CA PHE A 6 1.77 -2.92 -1.33
C PHE A 6 1.06 -3.70 -2.47
N ALA A 7 1.70 -3.91 -3.63
CA ALA A 7 1.11 -4.65 -4.74
C ALA A 7 0.83 -6.11 -4.40
N THR A 8 1.63 -6.71 -3.51
CA THR A 8 1.39 -8.09 -3.06
C THR A 8 0.10 -8.16 -2.26
N GLU A 9 -0.07 -7.27 -1.28
CA GLU A 9 -1.28 -7.16 -0.48
C GLU A 9 -2.51 -6.82 -1.35
N ILE A 10 -2.37 -5.90 -2.31
CA ILE A 10 -3.47 -5.57 -3.23
C ILE A 10 -3.87 -6.81 -4.05
N ALA A 11 -2.92 -7.55 -4.60
CA ALA A 11 -3.22 -8.76 -5.38
C ALA A 11 -3.90 -9.86 -4.53
N GLU A 12 -3.50 -10.03 -3.28
CA GLU A 12 -4.13 -10.96 -2.36
C GLU A 12 -5.56 -10.54 -1.98
N LEU A 13 -5.79 -9.24 -1.77
CA LEU A 13 -7.13 -8.69 -1.55
C LEU A 13 -8.03 -8.86 -2.78
N GLU A 14 -7.52 -8.61 -3.99
CA GLU A 14 -8.25 -8.80 -5.24
C GLU A 14 -8.63 -10.27 -5.46
N ARG A 15 -7.74 -11.21 -5.12
CA ARG A 15 -8.06 -12.65 -5.14
C ARG A 15 -9.14 -13.01 -4.12
N GLY A 16 -9.08 -12.42 -2.93
CA GLY A 16 -10.07 -12.66 -1.89
C GLY A 16 -11.43 -12.03 -2.16
N LEU A 17 -11.48 -10.96 -2.96
CA LEU A 17 -12.71 -10.30 -3.41
C LEU A 17 -13.64 -11.27 -4.16
N GLY A 18 -13.09 -12.17 -4.98
CA GLY A 18 -13.85 -13.21 -5.67
C GLY A 18 -14.36 -14.34 -4.77
N SER A 19 -13.68 -14.57 -3.64
CA SER A 19 -14.02 -15.63 -2.66
C SER A 19 -14.87 -15.11 -1.49
N GLY A 20 -14.92 -13.79 -1.28
CA GLY A 20 -15.49 -13.15 -0.09
C GLY A 20 -14.60 -13.26 1.16
N VAL A 21 -13.40 -13.82 1.04
CA VAL A 21 -12.40 -13.94 2.11
C VAL A 21 -11.02 -13.69 1.53
N ALA A 22 -10.28 -12.75 2.11
CA ALA A 22 -8.89 -12.43 1.76
C ALA A 22 -7.99 -12.65 2.97
N ARG A 23 -6.80 -13.21 2.75
CA ARG A 23 -5.72 -13.27 3.75
C ARG A 23 -4.59 -12.42 3.22
N ILE A 24 -4.04 -11.56 4.08
CA ILE A 24 -2.95 -10.66 3.79
C ILE A 24 -1.85 -10.91 4.80
N GLU A 25 -0.62 -11.07 4.31
CA GLU A 25 0.57 -11.12 5.15
C GLU A 25 1.35 -9.81 4.99
N SER A 26 1.31 -8.96 6.02
CA SER A 26 2.04 -7.68 6.06
C SER A 26 2.93 -7.63 7.29
N GLU A 27 4.21 -7.31 7.11
CA GLU A 27 5.18 -7.09 8.20
C GLU A 27 5.24 -8.22 9.25
N GLY A 28 4.98 -9.48 8.84
CA GLY A 28 4.96 -10.64 9.74
C GLY A 28 3.65 -10.87 10.48
N GLU A 29 2.63 -10.05 10.22
CA GLU A 29 1.27 -10.25 10.71
C GLU A 29 0.35 -10.75 9.58
N SER A 30 -0.38 -11.83 9.84
CA SER A 30 -1.41 -12.34 8.93
C SER A 30 -2.77 -11.78 9.30
N VAL A 31 -3.30 -10.86 8.51
CA VAL A 31 -4.66 -10.32 8.66
C VAL A 31 -5.61 -11.08 7.75
N THR A 32 -6.73 -11.56 8.28
CA THR A 32 -7.77 -12.23 7.48
C THR A 32 -9.03 -11.38 7.45
N TYR A 33 -9.39 -10.91 6.26
CA TYR A 33 -10.62 -10.17 6.00
C TYR A 33 -11.72 -11.15 5.56
N ARG A 34 -12.87 -11.10 6.24
CA ARG A 34 -14.05 -11.92 5.92
C ARG A 34 -15.20 -11.00 5.55
N GLY A 35 -15.62 -11.06 4.29
CA GLY A 35 -16.66 -10.20 3.74
C GLY A 35 -16.10 -9.23 2.71
N VAL A 36 -16.84 -9.06 1.61
CA VAL A 36 -16.46 -8.18 0.50
C VAL A 36 -16.28 -6.73 0.97
N GLY A 37 -17.10 -6.26 1.93
CA GLY A 37 -17.01 -4.90 2.46
C GLY A 37 -15.66 -4.59 3.11
N ASP A 38 -15.17 -5.50 3.98
CA ASP A 38 -13.88 -5.36 4.64
C ASP A 38 -12.71 -5.43 3.65
N ILE A 39 -12.78 -6.35 2.68
CA ILE A 39 -11.76 -6.49 1.62
C ILE A 39 -11.69 -5.20 0.78
N THR A 40 -12.84 -4.62 0.42
CA THR A 40 -12.88 -3.40 -0.40
C THR A 40 -12.35 -2.18 0.37
N LYS A 41 -12.65 -2.09 1.68
CA LYS A 41 -12.07 -1.06 2.56
C LYS A 41 -10.56 -1.18 2.67
N ALA A 42 -10.05 -2.40 2.89
CA ALA A 42 -8.61 -2.65 2.93
C ALA A 42 -7.96 -2.28 1.59
N LEU A 43 -8.58 -2.64 0.47
CA LEU A 43 -8.07 -2.33 -0.87
C LEU A 43 -7.95 -0.81 -1.08
N GLY A 44 -8.96 -0.05 -0.66
CA GLY A 44 -8.94 1.41 -0.69
C GLY A 44 -7.78 1.98 0.14
N TYR A 45 -7.59 1.46 1.36
CA TYR A 45 -6.51 1.89 2.25
C TYR A 45 -5.11 1.64 1.65
N PHE A 46 -4.85 0.43 1.14
CA PHE A 46 -3.56 0.09 0.53
C PHE A 46 -3.30 0.85 -0.76
N ARG A 47 -4.33 1.03 -1.61
CA ARG A 47 -4.21 1.86 -2.82
C ARG A 47 -3.95 3.33 -2.51
N GLN A 48 -4.60 3.86 -1.47
CA GLN A 48 -4.36 5.24 -1.02
C GLN A 48 -2.93 5.38 -0.51
N ARG A 49 -2.45 4.48 0.36
CA ARG A 49 -1.06 4.45 0.83
C ARG A 49 -0.03 4.33 -0.30
N ALA A 50 -0.31 3.46 -1.28
CA ALA A 50 0.55 3.30 -2.45
C ALA A 50 0.62 4.59 -3.29
N ALA A 51 -0.48 5.35 -3.39
CA ALA A 51 -0.53 6.63 -4.10
C ALA A 51 -0.01 7.82 -3.27
N GLU A 52 -0.20 7.80 -1.96
CA GLU A 52 0.26 8.80 -0.99
C GLU A 52 1.74 8.65 -0.64
N THR A 53 2.41 7.61 -1.13
CA THR A 53 3.86 7.53 -1.10
C THR A 53 4.38 8.30 -2.31
N PRO A 54 4.72 9.61 -2.23
CA PRO A 54 5.53 10.21 -3.27
C PRO A 54 6.83 9.41 -3.32
N ALA A 55 7.46 9.36 -4.48
CA ALA A 55 8.79 8.79 -4.72
C ALA A 55 9.92 9.55 -3.96
N THR A 56 9.71 9.87 -2.69
CA THR A 56 10.57 10.64 -1.80
C THR A 56 10.88 9.79 -0.57
N TYR A 57 11.56 8.68 -0.80
CA TYR A 57 12.53 8.18 0.19
C TYR A 57 13.87 8.00 -0.52
N ASN A 58 14.39 9.12 -1.03
CA ASN A 58 15.82 9.25 -1.27
C ASN A 58 16.51 9.04 0.08
N GLY A 59 17.13 7.88 0.24
CA GLY A 59 18.06 7.64 1.33
C GLY A 59 19.07 8.77 1.39
N SER A 60 19.40 9.19 2.61
CA SER A 60 20.43 10.17 2.98
C SER A 60 21.42 10.48 1.86
N GLY A 61 21.14 11.56 1.14
CA GLY A 61 21.92 12.10 0.04
C GLY A 61 21.53 13.56 -0.11
N THR A 62 22.48 14.43 0.20
CA THR A 62 22.43 15.88 0.12
C THR A 62 21.84 16.37 -1.23
N THR A 63 21.16 17.53 -1.21
CA THR A 63 20.81 18.43 -2.34
C THR A 63 19.75 17.99 -3.38
N LEU A 64 18.55 18.61 -3.32
CA LEU A 64 17.80 19.12 -4.49
C LEU A 64 16.75 20.14 -3.96
N ALA A 65 17.12 21.41 -3.79
CA ALA A 65 16.94 22.48 -4.77
C ALA A 65 15.54 23.13 -4.72
N ALA A 66 15.50 24.27 -4.02
CA ALA A 66 14.70 25.49 -4.25
C ALA A 66 13.22 25.34 -4.65
N TYR A 67 12.33 25.61 -3.69
CA TYR A 67 11.04 26.22 -3.97
C TYR A 67 11.19 27.74 -3.78
N ASP A 68 11.34 28.46 -4.89
CA ASP A 68 11.28 29.93 -4.97
C ASP A 68 10.03 30.30 -5.78
N PRO A 69 8.97 30.83 -5.15
CA PRO A 69 7.83 31.37 -5.86
C PRO A 69 8.05 32.87 -6.13
N ASN A 70 8.59 33.20 -7.31
CA ASN A 70 8.40 34.51 -7.95
C ASN A 70 7.32 34.41 -9.04
#